data_AF-A0A942H4V6-F1
#
_entry.id   AF-A0A942H4V6-F1
#
_cell.length_a   1.000
_cell.length_b   1.000
_cell.length_c   1.000
_cell.angle_alpha   90.00
_cell.angle_beta   90.00
_cell.angle_gamma   90.00
#
_symmetry.space_group_name_H-M   'P 1'
#
loop_
_entity.id
_entity.type
_entity.pdbx_description
1 polymer ?
#
loop_
_entity_poly.entity_id
_entity_poly.type
_entity_poly.pdbx_seq_one_letter_code
_entity_poly.pdbx_strand_id
1 'polypeptide(L)'
;MKEIEREEFYIGYLPQAPRTQGRLIRKLCFALLGIVVAVALLLIFGLQKLPLSVFEFGQHRQFTGVVQARPYPTLLVRDGNSLTQYLLVAEGKHGADVAKFDGKPVTLKGSRIYRDGLTMVEVVRDSVQVMNDVIVTSLPTNDLGTFTLVGEIVDSKCYLGVMNPGNTKPHRECAALCISGGIPPMFIARDLVGNKVALQLVSANGTAVNQEVLAMVAEPIEITGQVVQEGEQLIFKADPKTYRRK
;
A
#
# COMPACT_ATOMS: atom_id res chain seq x y z
N MET A 1 36.50 -64.02 -35.62
CA MET A 1 36.95 -62.63 -35.88
C MET A 1 36.10 -61.74 -34.98
N LYS A 2 36.67 -61.18 -33.91
CA LYS A 2 35.94 -60.32 -32.97
C LYS A 2 35.60 -59.03 -33.72
N GLU A 3 34.31 -58.73 -33.89
CA GLU A 3 33.87 -57.42 -34.36
C GLU A 3 34.44 -56.38 -33.41
N ILE A 4 35.31 -55.51 -33.93
CA ILE A 4 35.75 -54.33 -33.19
C ILE A 4 34.55 -53.39 -33.22
N GLU A 5 33.82 -53.32 -32.11
CA GLU A 5 32.83 -52.27 -31.89
C GLU A 5 33.54 -50.93 -32.08
N ARG A 6 33.18 -50.21 -33.15
CA ARG A 6 33.68 -48.85 -33.34
C ARG A 6 32.98 -47.96 -32.32
N GLU A 7 33.70 -47.60 -31.27
CA GLU A 7 33.26 -46.59 -30.33
C GLU A 7 32.96 -45.28 -31.10
N GLU A 8 31.73 -44.77 -30.95
CA GLU A 8 31.34 -43.48 -31.52
C GLU A 8 32.12 -42.35 -30.80
N PHE A 9 33.13 -41.79 -31.47
CA PHE A 9 33.95 -40.69 -30.95
C PHE A 9 33.63 -39.35 -31.64
N TYR A 10 33.65 -38.26 -30.88
CA TYR A 10 33.37 -36.92 -31.40
C TYR A 10 34.57 -36.37 -32.19
N ILE A 11 34.36 -35.88 -33.42
CA ILE A 11 35.40 -35.27 -34.25
C ILE A 11 35.00 -33.83 -34.59
N GLY A 12 35.70 -32.86 -34.00
CA GLY A 12 35.28 -31.45 -34.00
C GLY A 12 35.32 -30.72 -35.35
N TYR A 13 36.01 -31.25 -36.37
CA TYR A 13 36.04 -30.66 -37.72
C TYR A 13 35.01 -31.27 -38.68
N LEU A 14 34.28 -32.31 -38.26
CA LEU A 14 33.19 -32.87 -39.07
C LEU A 14 31.90 -32.06 -38.86
N PRO A 15 31.08 -31.90 -39.90
CA PRO A 15 29.86 -31.08 -39.83
C PRO A 15 28.74 -31.70 -38.98
N GLN A 16 28.86 -32.98 -38.59
CA GLN A 16 27.83 -33.70 -37.84
C GLN A 16 28.45 -34.52 -36.70
N ALA A 17 27.87 -34.37 -35.50
CA ALA A 17 28.22 -35.19 -34.35
C ALA A 17 27.71 -36.64 -34.53
N PRO A 18 28.36 -37.63 -33.88
CA PRO A 18 27.87 -39.01 -33.82
C PRO A 18 26.41 -39.10 -33.33
N ARG A 19 25.66 -40.07 -33.84
CA ARG A 19 24.20 -40.14 -33.67
C ARG A 19 23.80 -40.30 -32.21
N THR A 20 24.56 -41.06 -31.41
CA THR A 20 24.26 -41.25 -29.98
C THR A 20 24.46 -39.96 -29.19
N GLN A 21 25.61 -39.31 -29.36
CA GLN A 21 25.97 -38.05 -28.70
C GLN A 21 25.01 -36.91 -29.09
N GLY A 22 24.69 -36.79 -30.39
CA GLY A 22 23.75 -35.78 -30.87
C GLY A 22 22.30 -35.98 -30.37
N ARG A 23 21.88 -37.22 -30.08
CA ARG A 23 20.59 -37.51 -29.44
C ARG A 23 20.63 -37.19 -27.95
N LEU A 24 21.72 -37.51 -27.26
CA LEU A 24 21.92 -37.19 -25.85
C LEU A 24 21.90 -35.67 -25.62
N ILE A 25 22.67 -34.92 -26.41
CA ILE A 25 22.70 -33.45 -26.34
C ILE A 25 21.30 -32.88 -26.60
N ARG A 26 20.59 -33.35 -27.63
CA ARG A 26 19.20 -32.91 -27.88
C ARG A 26 18.27 -33.19 -26.70
N LYS A 27 18.33 -34.38 -26.10
CA LYS A 27 17.56 -34.72 -24.90
C LYS A 27 17.89 -33.77 -23.74
N LEU A 28 19.18 -33.47 -23.53
CA LEU A 28 19.63 -32.53 -22.50
C LEU A 28 19.15 -31.10 -22.78
N CYS A 29 19.22 -30.63 -24.03
CA CYS A 29 18.69 -29.33 -24.42
C CYS A 29 17.17 -29.23 -24.18
N PHE A 30 16.39 -30.25 -24.56
CA PHE A 30 14.96 -30.27 -24.29
C PHE A 30 14.65 -30.37 -22.79
N ALA A 31 15.43 -31.13 -22.03
CA ALA A 31 15.28 -31.20 -20.57
C ALA A 31 15.57 -29.85 -19.92
N LEU A 32 16.66 -29.17 -20.31
CA LEU A 32 17.00 -27.82 -19.84
C LEU A 32 15.90 -26.81 -20.21
N LEU A 33 15.40 -26.85 -21.44
CA LEU A 33 14.28 -26.00 -21.86
C LEU A 33 13.03 -26.28 -21.03
N GLY A 34 12.73 -27.56 -20.76
CA GLY A 34 11.63 -27.97 -19.89
C GLY A 34 11.78 -27.43 -18.47
N ILE A 35 12.99 -27.44 -17.91
CA ILE A 35 13.27 -26.85 -16.58
C ILE A 35 13.04 -25.34 -16.60
N VAL A 36 13.53 -24.62 -17.63
CA VAL A 36 13.31 -23.17 -17.75
C VAL A 36 11.82 -22.84 -17.80
N VAL A 37 11.04 -23.59 -18.59
CA VAL A 37 9.58 -23.41 -18.66
C VAL A 37 8.92 -23.72 -17.33
N ALA A 38 9.31 -24.81 -16.65
CA ALA A 38 8.77 -25.16 -15.35
C ALA A 38 9.04 -24.08 -14.29
N VAL A 39 10.27 -23.54 -14.23
CA VAL A 39 10.63 -22.43 -13.35
C VAL A 39 9.81 -21.17 -13.69
N ALA A 40 9.66 -20.84 -14.98
CA ALA A 40 8.86 -19.70 -15.40
C ALA A 40 7.39 -19.84 -14.97
N LEU A 41 6.79 -21.02 -15.15
CA LEU A 41 5.42 -21.28 -14.70
C LEU A 41 5.31 -21.19 -13.18
N LEU A 42 6.25 -21.77 -12.43
CA LEU A 42 6.29 -21.66 -10.97
C LEU A 42 6.38 -20.21 -10.50
N LEU A 43 7.16 -19.36 -11.18
CA LEU A 43 7.22 -17.93 -10.86
C LEU A 43 5.90 -17.24 -11.20
N ILE A 44 5.31 -17.47 -12.38
CA ILE A 44 4.03 -16.86 -12.78
C ILE A 44 2.92 -17.17 -11.77
N PHE A 45 2.83 -18.43 -11.33
CA PHE A 45 1.80 -18.86 -10.38
C PHE A 45 2.16 -18.60 -8.91
N GLY A 46 3.46 -18.46 -8.59
CA GLY A 46 3.96 -18.23 -7.24
C GLY A 46 4.14 -16.74 -6.87
N LEU A 47 4.24 -15.84 -7.85
CA LEU A 47 4.31 -14.41 -7.62
C LEU A 47 2.95 -13.88 -7.14
N GLN A 48 2.98 -13.06 -6.09
CA GLN A 48 1.77 -12.41 -5.57
C GLN A 48 1.14 -11.53 -6.66
N LYS A 49 -0.18 -11.66 -6.87
CA LYS A 49 -0.93 -10.73 -7.70
C LYS A 49 -0.81 -9.33 -7.11
N LEU A 50 -0.37 -8.37 -7.91
CA LEU A 50 -0.33 -6.98 -7.49
C LEU A 50 -1.77 -6.49 -7.23
N PRO A 51 -2.04 -5.84 -6.08
CA PRO A 51 -3.34 -5.23 -5.84
C PRO A 51 -3.63 -4.16 -6.89
N LEU A 52 -4.92 -3.98 -7.18
CA LEU A 52 -5.40 -2.86 -7.99
C LEU A 52 -5.29 -1.58 -7.16
N SER A 53 -4.23 -0.82 -7.40
CA SER A 53 -3.94 0.47 -6.77
C SER A 53 -3.55 1.47 -7.85
N VAL A 54 -4.05 2.69 -7.77
CA VAL A 54 -3.85 3.71 -8.81
C VAL A 54 -3.40 5.01 -8.19
N PHE A 55 -2.37 5.61 -8.78
CA PHE A 55 -1.99 6.99 -8.56
C PHE A 55 -2.19 7.76 -9.87
N GLU A 56 -3.12 8.72 -9.89
CA GLU A 56 -3.38 9.61 -11.03
C GLU A 56 -2.28 10.68 -11.16
N PHE A 57 -1.01 10.27 -11.21
CA PHE A 57 0.14 11.18 -11.19
C PHE A 57 0.09 12.17 -12.36
N GLY A 58 0.26 13.46 -12.04
CA GLY A 58 0.18 14.57 -12.99
C GLY A 58 -1.24 14.89 -13.49
N GLN A 59 -2.26 14.12 -13.13
CA GLN A 59 -3.66 14.40 -13.49
C GLN A 59 -4.34 15.16 -12.36
N HIS A 60 -4.14 16.48 -12.37
CA HIS A 60 -4.68 17.33 -11.33
C HIS A 60 -6.16 17.61 -11.55
N ARG A 61 -6.96 17.37 -10.50
CA ARG A 61 -8.38 17.71 -10.42
C ARG A 61 -8.58 18.77 -9.34
N GLN A 62 -9.69 19.49 -9.45
CA GLN A 62 -10.12 20.42 -8.42
C GLN A 62 -11.04 19.71 -7.42
N PHE A 63 -10.82 19.96 -6.14
CA PHE A 63 -11.63 19.45 -5.04
C PHE A 63 -12.12 20.62 -4.20
N THR A 64 -13.39 20.57 -3.81
CA THR A 64 -14.02 21.58 -2.95
C THR A 64 -14.61 20.91 -1.74
N GLY A 65 -14.27 21.39 -0.55
CA GLY A 65 -14.72 20.78 0.69
C GLY A 65 -14.25 21.56 1.92
N VAL A 66 -14.53 21.01 3.10
CA VAL A 66 -14.09 21.56 4.39
C VAL A 66 -12.86 20.81 4.85
N VAL A 67 -11.81 21.53 5.25
CA VAL A 67 -10.60 20.91 5.80
C VAL A 67 -10.83 20.55 7.25
N GLN A 68 -10.49 19.31 7.59
CA GLN A 68 -10.29 18.83 8.96
C GLN A 68 -8.80 18.50 9.11
N ALA A 69 -8.06 19.32 9.87
CA ALA A 69 -6.61 19.19 9.98
C ALA A 69 -6.17 18.09 10.96
N ARG A 70 -7.07 17.64 11.85
CA ARG A 70 -6.77 16.70 12.94
C ARG A 70 -7.64 15.44 12.92
N PRO A 71 -7.11 14.29 13.37
CA PRO A 71 -5.71 14.05 13.72
C PRO A 71 -4.78 14.04 12.51
N TYR A 72 -5.38 13.84 11.33
CA TYR A 72 -4.71 13.84 10.06
C TYR A 72 -5.45 14.71 9.06
N PRO A 73 -4.74 15.48 8.23
CA PRO A 73 -5.35 16.29 7.18
C PRO A 73 -6.35 15.51 6.33
N THR A 74 -7.60 15.97 6.33
CA THR A 74 -8.71 15.35 5.62
C THR A 74 -9.55 16.44 4.97
N LEU A 75 -10.03 16.21 3.75
CA LEU A 75 -11.00 17.04 3.07
C LEU A 75 -12.36 16.35 3.10
N LEU A 76 -13.36 17.04 3.65
CA LEU A 76 -14.74 16.62 3.68
C LEU A 76 -15.44 17.20 2.45
N VAL A 77 -15.78 16.35 1.49
CA VAL A 77 -16.42 16.74 0.24
C VAL A 77 -17.88 16.29 0.27
N ARG A 78 -18.79 17.25 0.13
CA ARG A 78 -20.23 16.97 0.05
C ARG A 78 -20.67 16.94 -1.41
N ASP A 79 -21.36 15.86 -1.78
CA ASP A 79 -22.04 15.72 -3.06
C ASP A 79 -23.51 15.32 -2.82
N GLY A 80 -24.41 16.29 -2.94
CA GLY A 80 -25.81 16.14 -2.52
C GLY A 80 -25.91 15.74 -1.04
N ASN A 81 -26.42 14.53 -0.79
CA ASN A 81 -26.54 13.94 0.55
C ASN A 81 -25.33 13.08 0.96
N SER A 82 -24.38 12.82 0.04
CA SER A 82 -23.18 12.04 0.33
C SER A 82 -22.10 12.93 0.92
N LEU A 83 -21.32 12.37 1.85
CA LEU A 83 -20.17 13.03 2.46
C LEU A 83 -18.97 12.09 2.35
N THR A 84 -18.01 12.44 1.50
CA THR A 84 -16.81 11.65 1.24
C THR A 84 -15.61 12.26 1.95
N GLN A 85 -14.77 11.41 2.54
CA GLN A 85 -13.55 11.82 3.24
C GLN A 85 -12.30 11.49 2.42
N TYR A 86 -11.53 12.52 2.07
CA TYR A 86 -10.24 12.34 1.41
C TYR A 86 -9.10 12.69 2.35
N LEU A 87 -8.25 11.73 2.70
CA LEU A 87 -6.98 12.04 3.33
C LEU A 87 -6.15 12.94 2.42
N LEU A 88 -5.48 13.94 3.00
CA LEU A 88 -4.65 14.90 2.29
C LEU A 88 -3.18 14.65 2.61
N VAL A 89 -2.37 14.57 1.56
CA VAL A 89 -0.90 14.50 1.66
C VAL A 89 -0.26 15.53 0.73
N ALA A 90 0.99 15.88 0.99
CA ALA A 90 1.77 16.71 0.10
C ALA A 90 2.60 15.85 -0.87
N GLU A 91 3.19 16.49 -1.87
CA GLU A 91 4.18 15.87 -2.75
C GLU A 91 5.37 15.30 -1.96
N GLY A 92 5.96 14.23 -2.48
CA GLY A 92 7.08 13.54 -1.81
C GLY A 92 6.64 12.78 -0.55
N LYS A 93 7.44 12.88 0.51
CA LYS A 93 7.30 12.09 1.76
C LYS A 93 6.72 12.89 2.92
N HIS A 94 5.74 13.75 2.62
CA HIS A 94 5.21 14.72 3.59
C HIS A 94 3.68 14.65 3.71
N GLY A 95 3.19 14.86 4.93
CA GLY A 95 1.78 15.17 5.16
C GLY A 95 1.39 16.53 4.56
N ALA A 96 0.10 16.76 4.35
CA ALA A 96 -0.36 18.05 3.85
C ALA A 96 -0.30 19.13 4.95
N ASP A 97 0.34 20.26 4.66
CA ASP A 97 0.36 21.42 5.56
C ASP A 97 -0.89 22.29 5.35
N VAL A 98 -1.99 21.88 5.97
CA VAL A 98 -3.30 22.56 5.86
C VAL A 98 -3.86 23.02 7.21
N ALA A 99 -3.05 23.03 8.27
CA ALA A 99 -3.50 23.37 9.61
C ALA A 99 -4.15 24.77 9.69
N LYS A 100 -3.64 25.74 8.92
CA LYS A 100 -4.20 27.10 8.83
C LYS A 100 -5.59 27.19 8.21
N PHE A 101 -6.03 26.10 7.57
CA PHE A 101 -7.34 25.97 6.91
C PHE A 101 -8.33 25.12 7.70
N ASP A 102 -7.98 24.64 8.89
CA ASP A 102 -8.87 23.81 9.70
C ASP A 102 -10.25 24.44 9.90
N GLY A 103 -11.30 23.65 9.68
CA GLY A 103 -12.70 24.08 9.71
C GLY A 103 -13.14 24.99 8.57
N LYS A 104 -12.24 25.43 7.68
CA LYS A 104 -12.57 26.34 6.59
C LYS A 104 -12.96 25.58 5.33
N PRO A 105 -13.93 26.09 4.57
CA PRO A 105 -14.11 25.63 3.21
C PRO A 105 -12.98 26.11 2.32
N VAL A 106 -12.50 25.19 1.49
CA VAL A 106 -11.46 25.45 0.53
C VAL A 106 -11.80 24.81 -0.81
N THR A 107 -11.23 25.40 -1.85
CA THR A 107 -10.94 24.68 -3.08
C THR A 107 -9.45 24.39 -3.13
N LEU A 108 -9.05 23.20 -3.61
CA LEU A 108 -7.66 22.82 -3.82
C LEU A 108 -7.50 22.03 -5.12
N LYS A 109 -6.26 21.95 -5.63
CA LYS A 109 -5.91 21.07 -6.73
C LYS A 109 -5.12 19.87 -6.19
N GLY A 110 -5.33 18.70 -6.77
CA GLY A 110 -4.60 17.50 -6.36
C GLY A 110 -4.78 16.32 -7.29
N SER A 111 -4.00 15.28 -7.05
CA SER A 111 -4.05 14.01 -7.77
C SER A 111 -4.60 12.92 -6.85
N ARG A 112 -5.48 12.06 -7.36
CA ARG A 112 -6.05 10.97 -6.56
C ARG A 112 -5.07 9.81 -6.44
N ILE A 113 -5.01 9.22 -5.25
CA ILE A 113 -4.38 7.92 -5.01
C ILE A 113 -5.46 7.03 -4.37
N TYR A 114 -5.72 5.86 -4.94
CA TYR A 114 -6.82 5.02 -4.47
C TYR A 114 -6.60 3.53 -4.64
N ARG A 115 -7.19 2.78 -3.71
CA ARG A 115 -7.14 1.31 -3.65
C ARG A 115 -8.28 0.82 -2.77
N ASP A 116 -8.92 -0.28 -3.17
CA ASP A 116 -9.89 -1.02 -2.35
C ASP A 116 -10.98 -0.11 -1.71
N GLY A 117 -11.46 0.89 -2.46
CA GLY A 117 -12.49 1.85 -2.01
C GLY A 117 -11.96 3.06 -1.22
N LEU A 118 -10.70 3.02 -0.76
CA LEU A 118 -10.06 4.14 -0.08
C LEU A 118 -9.47 5.11 -1.09
N THR A 119 -9.69 6.41 -0.89
CA THR A 119 -9.10 7.47 -1.72
C THR A 119 -8.42 8.51 -0.84
N MET A 120 -7.24 8.94 -1.27
CA MET A 120 -6.54 10.11 -0.75
C MET A 120 -6.20 11.06 -1.90
N VAL A 121 -5.86 12.30 -1.55
CA VAL A 121 -5.47 13.35 -2.50
C VAL A 121 -4.07 13.85 -2.16
N GLU A 122 -3.17 13.76 -3.13
CA GLU A 122 -1.90 14.49 -3.10
C GLU A 122 -2.17 15.93 -3.55
N VAL A 123 -2.05 16.87 -2.61
CA VAL A 123 -2.36 18.28 -2.81
C VAL A 123 -1.23 18.96 -3.58
N VAL A 124 -1.58 19.65 -4.66
CA VAL A 124 -0.65 20.54 -5.38
C VAL A 124 -0.28 21.70 -4.47
N ARG A 125 1.02 21.96 -4.35
CA ARG A 125 1.55 23.03 -3.50
C ARG A 125 0.92 24.39 -3.85
N ASP A 126 0.61 25.18 -2.82
CA ASP A 126 0.05 26.54 -2.94
C ASP A 126 -1.28 26.63 -3.73
N SER A 127 -1.98 25.51 -3.91
CA SER A 127 -3.27 25.49 -4.64
C SER A 127 -4.51 25.71 -3.76
N VAL A 128 -4.35 25.67 -2.43
CA VAL A 128 -5.46 25.77 -1.48
C VAL A 128 -5.94 27.21 -1.38
N GLN A 129 -7.21 27.44 -1.69
CA GLN A 129 -7.87 28.74 -1.65
C GLN A 129 -9.10 28.66 -0.76
N VAL A 130 -9.22 29.58 0.19
CA VAL A 130 -10.40 29.66 1.08
C VAL A 130 -11.60 30.15 0.28
N MET A 131 -12.75 29.54 0.52
CA MET A 131 -14.03 29.96 -0.04
C MET A 131 -14.88 30.67 1.02
N ASN A 132 -15.86 31.45 0.56
CA ASN A 132 -16.87 32.02 1.45
C ASN A 132 -18.01 31.01 1.61
N ASP A 133 -18.57 30.93 2.83
CA ASP A 133 -19.78 30.19 3.19
C ASP A 133 -19.85 28.70 2.84
N VAL A 134 -19.40 27.85 3.77
CA VAL A 134 -19.82 26.44 3.81
C VAL A 134 -20.05 26.03 5.26
N ILE A 135 -21.12 25.27 5.46
CA ILE A 135 -21.51 24.71 6.74
C ILE A 135 -20.63 23.50 7.06
N VAL A 136 -19.88 23.59 8.16
CA VAL A 136 -19.19 22.45 8.77
C VAL A 136 -20.25 21.44 9.20
N THR A 137 -20.16 20.21 8.71
CA THR A 137 -20.99 19.11 9.19
C THR A 137 -20.12 18.13 9.95
N SER A 138 -20.48 17.88 11.21
CA SER A 138 -19.85 16.83 12.00
C SER A 138 -20.11 15.46 11.37
N LEU A 139 -19.07 14.65 11.27
CA LEU A 139 -19.22 13.27 10.82
C LEU A 139 -19.94 12.44 11.89
N PRO A 140 -20.89 11.56 11.50
CA PRO A 140 -21.45 10.60 12.44
C PRO A 140 -20.34 9.70 12.97
N THR A 141 -20.32 9.48 14.27
CA THR A 141 -19.33 8.65 14.95
C THR A 141 -20.02 7.46 15.60
N ASN A 142 -19.63 6.24 15.22
CA ASN A 142 -20.14 5.00 15.80
C ASN A 142 -18.99 4.23 16.45
N ASP A 143 -19.13 3.92 17.73
CA ASP A 143 -18.20 3.02 18.42
C ASP A 143 -18.50 1.57 18.01
N LEU A 144 -17.51 0.89 17.44
CA LEU A 144 -17.63 -0.52 17.04
C LEU A 144 -17.10 -1.47 18.11
N GLY A 145 -16.46 -0.95 19.16
CA GLY A 145 -15.95 -1.71 20.29
C GLY A 145 -14.43 -1.91 20.28
N THR A 146 -13.96 -2.73 21.22
CA THR A 146 -12.53 -3.04 21.41
C THR A 146 -12.15 -4.34 20.72
N PHE A 147 -11.08 -4.29 19.93
CA PHE A 147 -10.58 -5.44 19.17
C PHE A 147 -9.09 -5.66 19.42
N THR A 148 -8.67 -6.92 19.40
CA THR A 148 -7.26 -7.31 19.29
C THR A 148 -7.02 -7.80 17.88
N LEU A 149 -6.17 -7.09 17.14
CA LEU A 149 -5.96 -7.32 15.71
C LEU A 149 -4.47 -7.54 15.43
N VAL A 150 -4.19 -8.49 14.54
CA VAL A 150 -2.85 -8.75 14.01
C VAL A 150 -2.76 -8.21 12.59
N GLY A 151 -1.69 -7.49 12.31
CA GLY A 151 -1.52 -6.77 11.04
C GLY A 151 -0.17 -6.10 10.94
N GLU A 152 -0.07 -5.11 10.06
CA GLU A 152 1.13 -4.28 9.88
C GLU A 152 0.77 -2.80 9.80
N ILE A 153 1.67 -1.94 10.28
CA ILE A 153 1.56 -0.49 10.08
C ILE A 153 2.18 -0.14 8.73
N VAL A 154 1.44 0.58 7.91
CA VAL A 154 1.86 1.03 6.58
C VAL A 154 1.78 2.55 6.47
N ASP A 155 2.61 3.11 5.59
CA ASP A 155 2.39 4.45 5.05
C ASP A 155 1.17 4.44 4.12
N SER A 156 0.17 5.28 4.39
CA SER A 156 -1.07 5.29 3.61
C SER A 156 -0.84 5.65 2.14
N LYS A 157 0.10 6.55 1.85
CA LYS A 157 0.36 7.05 0.49
C LYS A 157 0.90 5.97 -0.44
N CYS A 158 1.96 5.30 -0.01
CA CYS A 158 2.51 4.17 -0.73
C CYS A 158 1.50 3.01 -0.79
N TYR A 159 0.87 2.65 0.32
CA TYR A 159 -0.10 1.54 0.36
C TYR A 159 -1.25 1.69 -0.65
N LEU A 160 -1.77 2.92 -0.80
CA LEU A 160 -2.90 3.22 -1.67
C LEU A 160 -2.54 3.29 -3.15
N GLY A 161 -1.27 3.44 -3.53
CA GLY A 161 -0.90 3.33 -4.95
C GLY A 161 0.35 4.05 -5.42
N VAL A 162 1.03 4.84 -4.57
CA VAL A 162 2.34 5.42 -4.95
C VAL A 162 3.42 4.33 -5.04
N MET A 163 3.25 3.22 -4.32
CA MET A 163 4.09 2.03 -4.44
C MET A 163 3.19 0.78 -4.48
N ASN A 164 3.47 -0.15 -5.40
CA ASN A 164 2.70 -1.39 -5.52
C ASN A 164 3.63 -2.61 -5.51
N PRO A 165 3.70 -3.39 -4.40
CA PRO A 165 2.98 -3.22 -3.14
C PRO A 165 3.63 -2.20 -2.19
N GLY A 166 2.83 -1.36 -1.53
CA GLY A 166 3.27 -0.42 -0.49
C GLY A 166 3.15 -0.99 0.93
N ASN A 167 3.60 -2.23 1.15
CA ASN A 167 3.54 -2.90 2.45
C ASN A 167 4.68 -3.93 2.61
N THR A 168 4.82 -4.52 3.80
CA THR A 168 5.87 -5.47 4.20
C THR A 168 7.31 -4.91 4.19
N LYS A 169 8.28 -5.74 4.61
CA LYS A 169 9.68 -5.35 4.86
C LYS A 169 10.32 -4.48 3.76
N PRO A 170 10.16 -4.74 2.44
CA PRO A 170 10.76 -3.88 1.41
C PRO A 170 10.31 -2.42 1.46
N HIS A 171 9.13 -2.16 2.04
CA HIS A 171 8.57 -0.82 2.18
C HIS A 171 9.01 -0.11 3.47
N ARG A 172 9.56 -0.84 4.47
CA ARG A 172 9.79 -0.35 5.84
C ARG A 172 10.48 1.01 5.95
N GLU A 173 11.68 1.15 5.39
CA GLU A 173 12.46 2.39 5.51
C GLU A 173 11.79 3.56 4.79
N CYS A 174 11.18 3.28 3.63
CA CYS A 174 10.42 4.28 2.90
C CYS A 174 9.20 4.74 3.69
N ALA A 175 8.46 3.79 4.27
CA ALA A 175 7.27 4.02 5.07
C ALA A 175 7.59 4.81 6.35
N ALA A 176 8.65 4.45 7.06
CA ALA A 176 9.09 5.17 8.26
C ALA A 176 9.37 6.65 7.94
N LEU A 177 10.05 6.94 6.81
CA LEU A 177 10.32 8.31 6.40
C LEU A 177 9.04 9.08 6.00
N CYS A 178 8.10 8.43 5.31
CA CYS A 178 6.82 9.04 4.96
C CYS A 178 5.96 9.35 6.20
N ILE A 179 5.85 8.39 7.13
CA ILE A 179 5.13 8.55 8.38
C ILE A 179 5.80 9.63 9.24
N SER A 180 7.13 9.64 9.35
CA SER A 180 7.85 10.68 10.11
C SER A 180 7.65 12.07 9.49
N GLY A 181 7.47 12.14 8.17
CA GLY A 181 7.13 13.36 7.43
C GLY A 181 5.67 13.80 7.54
N GLY A 182 4.84 13.08 8.29
CA GLY A 182 3.46 13.46 8.59
C GLY A 182 2.39 12.75 7.74
N ILE A 183 2.76 11.78 6.89
CA ILE A 183 1.76 10.99 6.17
C ILE A 183 1.01 10.11 7.18
N PRO A 184 -0.33 9.99 7.10
CA PRO A 184 -1.10 9.21 8.06
C PRO A 184 -0.70 7.72 8.04
N PRO A 185 -0.31 7.12 9.17
CA PRO A 185 -0.14 5.68 9.28
C PRO A 185 -1.51 4.99 9.24
N MET A 186 -1.57 3.87 8.51
CA MET A 186 -2.70 2.94 8.57
C MET A 186 -2.23 1.61 9.16
N PHE A 187 -3.13 0.92 9.86
CA PHE A 187 -2.96 -0.45 10.28
C PHE A 187 -3.77 -1.36 9.36
N ILE A 188 -3.08 -2.23 8.63
CA ILE A 188 -3.69 -3.19 7.72
C ILE A 188 -3.80 -4.51 8.44
N ALA A 189 -5.03 -4.86 8.82
CA ALA A 189 -5.36 -6.08 9.54
C ALA A 189 -6.22 -7.01 8.68
N ARG A 190 -6.55 -8.18 9.24
CA ARG A 190 -7.62 -9.04 8.72
C ARG A 190 -8.75 -9.15 9.72
N ASP A 191 -9.98 -9.12 9.25
CA ASP A 191 -11.14 -9.43 10.07
C ASP A 191 -11.25 -10.95 10.37
N LEU A 192 -12.26 -11.34 11.14
CA LEU A 192 -12.49 -12.73 11.55
C LEU A 192 -12.78 -13.69 10.38
N VAL A 193 -13.19 -13.18 9.23
CA VAL A 193 -13.45 -13.97 8.01
C VAL A 193 -12.32 -13.86 6.98
N GLY A 194 -11.23 -13.16 7.33
CA GLY A 194 -9.99 -13.08 6.56
C GLY A 194 -9.91 -11.92 5.57
N ASN A 195 -10.93 -11.05 5.49
CA ASN A 195 -10.91 -9.87 4.63
C ASN A 195 -9.90 -8.86 5.15
N LYS A 196 -9.23 -8.15 4.23
CA LYS A 196 -8.36 -7.04 4.61
C LYS A 196 -9.20 -5.87 5.11
N VAL A 197 -8.78 -5.29 6.22
CA VAL A 197 -9.38 -4.07 6.77
C VAL A 197 -8.27 -3.05 6.92
N ALA A 198 -8.50 -1.83 6.42
CA ALA A 198 -7.62 -0.70 6.64
C ALA A 198 -8.18 0.17 7.76
N LEU A 199 -7.34 0.46 8.74
CA LEU A 199 -7.71 1.24 9.92
C LEU A 199 -6.75 2.42 10.03
N GLN A 200 -7.25 3.64 10.12
CA GLN A 200 -6.41 4.80 10.40
C GLN A 200 -5.93 4.73 11.85
N LEU A 201 -4.63 4.75 12.07
CA LEU A 201 -4.05 4.53 13.40
C LEU A 201 -3.86 5.85 14.14
N VAL A 202 -4.44 5.96 15.33
CA VAL A 202 -4.32 7.13 16.22
C VAL A 202 -4.08 6.68 17.66
N SER A 203 -3.67 7.61 18.51
CA SER A 203 -3.43 7.32 19.93
C SER A 203 -4.74 6.98 20.63
N ALA A 204 -4.68 6.46 21.85
CA ALA A 204 -5.87 6.27 22.69
C ALA A 204 -6.69 7.56 22.86
N ASN A 205 -6.03 8.73 22.83
CA ASN A 205 -6.67 10.05 22.92
C ASN A 205 -7.07 10.64 21.56
N GLY A 206 -6.91 9.89 20.47
CA GLY A 206 -7.25 10.34 19.12
C GLY A 206 -6.24 11.32 18.50
N THR A 207 -5.00 11.36 18.98
CA THR A 207 -3.92 12.18 18.40
C THR A 207 -3.11 11.39 17.38
N ALA A 208 -2.39 12.09 16.50
CA ALA A 208 -1.46 11.45 15.57
C ALA A 208 -0.35 10.67 16.32
N VAL A 209 0.00 9.49 15.82
CA VAL A 209 0.99 8.58 16.44
C VAL A 209 2.31 8.48 15.67
N ASN A 210 2.50 9.31 14.64
CA ASN A 210 3.52 9.14 13.61
C ASN A 210 4.91 8.80 14.14
N GLN A 211 5.42 9.60 15.09
CA GLN A 211 6.75 9.41 15.64
C GLN A 211 6.85 8.20 16.58
N GLU A 212 5.75 7.82 17.23
CA GLU A 212 5.71 6.77 18.24
C GLU A 212 5.71 5.36 17.62
N VAL A 213 5.32 5.24 16.35
CA VAL A 213 5.15 3.94 15.68
C VAL A 213 6.29 3.54 14.75
N LEU A 214 7.24 4.43 14.48
CA LEU A 214 8.28 4.25 13.44
C LEU A 214 9.06 2.93 13.57
N ALA A 215 9.34 2.49 14.80
CA ALA A 215 10.12 1.27 15.06
C ALA A 215 9.38 -0.03 14.71
N MET A 216 8.07 0.02 14.46
CA MET A 216 7.19 -1.14 14.23
C MET A 216 6.54 -1.12 12.83
N VAL A 217 6.91 -0.17 11.99
CA VAL A 217 6.39 -0.04 10.62
C VAL A 217 6.77 -1.25 9.78
N ALA A 218 5.81 -1.75 8.99
CA ALA A 218 5.96 -2.88 8.09
C ALA A 218 6.46 -4.19 8.75
N GLU A 219 6.19 -4.33 10.04
CA GLU A 219 6.40 -5.55 10.83
C GLU A 219 5.05 -6.18 11.21
N PRO A 220 4.99 -7.51 11.38
CA PRO A 220 3.82 -8.16 11.95
C PRO A 220 3.71 -7.78 13.43
N ILE A 221 2.62 -7.09 13.78
CA ILE A 221 2.34 -6.67 15.15
C ILE A 221 0.90 -6.98 15.54
N GLU A 222 0.68 -7.08 16.84
CA GLU A 222 -0.63 -7.19 17.48
C GLU A 222 -0.91 -5.91 18.25
N ILE A 223 -2.09 -5.34 18.00
CA ILE A 223 -2.58 -4.13 18.67
C ILE A 223 -3.94 -4.45 19.27
N THR A 224 -4.14 -4.02 20.52
CA THR A 224 -5.46 -3.99 21.17
C THR A 224 -5.91 -2.54 21.28
N GLY A 225 -7.12 -2.24 20.82
CA GLY A 225 -7.63 -0.86 20.84
C GLY A 225 -9.11 -0.74 20.52
N GLN A 226 -9.63 0.48 20.59
CA GLN A 226 -11.01 0.80 20.22
C GLN A 226 -11.09 1.10 18.73
N VAL A 227 -12.03 0.48 18.03
CA VAL A 227 -12.34 0.80 16.63
C VAL A 227 -13.57 1.68 16.62
N VAL A 228 -13.43 2.86 16.02
CA VAL A 228 -14.49 3.85 15.86
C VAL A 228 -14.68 4.10 14.38
N GLN A 229 -15.91 4.07 13.91
CA GLN A 229 -16.26 4.53 12.58
C GLN A 229 -16.59 6.02 12.64
N GLU A 230 -15.86 6.85 11.90
CA GLU A 230 -16.15 8.28 11.74
C GLU A 230 -16.44 8.55 10.25
N GLY A 231 -17.71 8.69 9.91
CA GLY A 231 -18.17 8.70 8.51
C GLY A 231 -17.87 7.38 7.79
N GLU A 232 -17.06 7.45 6.74
CA GLU A 232 -16.60 6.32 5.94
C GLU A 232 -15.28 5.72 6.47
N GLN A 233 -14.57 6.42 7.37
CA GLN A 233 -13.27 5.98 7.86
C GLN A 233 -13.40 5.12 9.13
N LEU A 234 -12.59 4.07 9.20
CA LEU A 234 -12.38 3.30 10.42
C LEU A 234 -11.11 3.80 11.12
N ILE A 235 -11.27 4.31 12.33
CA ILE A 235 -10.22 4.82 13.19
C ILE A 235 -9.91 3.78 14.26
N PHE A 236 -8.65 3.43 14.43
CA PHE A 236 -8.18 2.52 15.46
C PHE A 236 -7.39 3.28 16.52
N LYS A 237 -8.01 3.45 17.68
CA LYS A 237 -7.47 4.17 18.83
C LYS A 237 -6.75 3.19 19.75
N ALA A 238 -5.43 3.31 19.85
CA ALA A 238 -4.62 2.44 20.69
C ALA A 238 -3.38 3.19 21.24
N ASP A 239 -2.83 2.73 22.36
CA ASP A 239 -1.58 3.28 22.90
C ASP A 239 -0.38 2.59 22.24
N PRO A 240 0.49 3.30 21.49
CA PRO A 240 1.68 2.73 20.86
C PRO A 240 2.59 1.94 21.81
N LYS A 241 2.59 2.25 23.11
CA LYS A 241 3.39 1.53 24.11
C LYS A 241 2.89 0.10 24.38
N THR A 242 1.65 -0.22 23.98
CA THR A 242 1.03 -1.52 24.22
C THR A 242 1.18 -2.49 23.05
N TYR A 243 1.74 -2.04 21.92
CA TYR A 243 1.86 -2.84 20.71
C TYR A 243 2.88 -3.97 20.91
N ARG A 244 2.59 -5.14 20.35
CA ARG A 244 3.45 -6.33 20.49
C ARG A 244 3.90 -6.83 19.13
N ARG A 245 5.19 -7.15 18.98
CA ARG A 245 5.70 -7.86 17.79
C ARG A 245 5.26 -9.32 17.82
N LYS A 246 4.96 -9.88 16.65
CA LYS A 246 4.65 -11.31 16.46
C LYS A 246 5.82 -12.06 15.85
#